data_AF-A0A418MBV2-F1
#
_entry.id   AF-A0A418MBV2-F1
#
_cell.length_a   1.000
_cell.length_b   1.000
_cell.length_c   1.000
_cell.angle_alpha   90.00
_cell.angle_beta   90.00
_cell.angle_gamma   90.00
#
_symmetry.space_group_name_H-M   'P 1'
#
loop_
_entity.id
_entity.type
_entity.pdbx_description
1 polymer ?
#
loop_
_entity_poly.entity_id
_entity_poly.type
_entity_poly.pdbx_seq_one_letter_code
_entity_poly.pdbx_strand_id
1 'polypeptide(L)'
;MKQIVYTLLIAGLSACATGKNGNENTGRQQRLRVAVGEIKEIRLASQGDSTIQLIGSSDNTEVVEVSRRQLAPPVDTLTRDNSGPAIFEIKGVTTGTAKVVFSEKRAGEQGSGQPRKTYVVQVVTK
;
A
#
# COMPACT_ATOMS: atom_id res chain seq x y z
N MET A 1 50.75 -19.44 -38.92
CA MET A 1 51.07 -18.52 -37.81
C MET A 1 49.84 -18.51 -36.89
N LYS A 2 49.80 -19.44 -35.94
CA LYS A 2 50.06 -19.26 -34.49
C LYS A 2 49.10 -18.25 -33.80
N GLN A 3 48.17 -18.82 -33.00
CA GLN A 3 47.85 -18.42 -31.60
C GLN A 3 47.12 -17.06 -31.44
N ILE A 4 46.20 -16.79 -30.52
CA ILE A 4 45.87 -17.32 -29.19
C ILE A 4 44.34 -17.26 -29.02
N VAL A 5 43.77 -18.34 -28.47
CA VAL A 5 42.43 -18.40 -27.87
C VAL A 5 42.46 -17.64 -26.54
N TYR A 6 41.69 -16.56 -26.41
CA TYR A 6 41.47 -15.91 -25.11
C TYR A 6 40.12 -16.34 -24.53
N THR A 7 40.14 -17.44 -23.79
CA THR A 7 39.07 -17.84 -22.88
C THR A 7 39.02 -16.84 -21.72
N LEU A 8 38.07 -15.92 -21.75
CA LEU A 8 37.84 -14.99 -20.65
C LEU A 8 36.85 -15.64 -19.67
N LEU A 9 37.43 -16.32 -18.67
CA LEU A 9 36.76 -16.92 -17.53
C LEU A 9 36.33 -15.79 -16.57
N ILE A 10 35.06 -15.37 -16.62
CA ILE A 10 34.49 -14.45 -15.63
C ILE A 10 33.81 -15.29 -14.56
N ALA A 11 34.58 -15.63 -13.53
CA ALA A 11 34.07 -16.09 -12.25
C ALA A 11 34.07 -14.92 -11.26
N GLY A 12 32.92 -14.70 -10.61
CA GLY A 12 32.85 -13.88 -9.39
C GLY A 12 31.82 -12.77 -9.46
N LEU A 13 30.68 -12.95 -8.77
CA LEU A 13 30.47 -12.40 -7.42
C LEU A 13 29.01 -12.58 -7.01
N SER A 14 28.83 -13.18 -5.83
CA SER A 14 27.60 -13.15 -5.06
C SER A 14 27.08 -11.72 -4.90
N ALA A 15 25.79 -11.54 -5.13
CA ALA A 15 24.98 -10.65 -4.31
C ALA A 15 23.54 -11.18 -4.32
N CYS A 16 23.16 -11.85 -3.24
CA CYS A 16 21.76 -11.95 -2.85
C CYS A 16 21.24 -10.52 -2.67
N ALA A 17 20.46 -10.00 -3.62
CA ALA A 17 19.69 -8.78 -3.41
C ALA A 17 18.47 -9.12 -2.55
N THR A 18 18.73 -9.38 -1.27
CA THR A 18 17.75 -9.28 -0.19
C THR A 18 17.30 -7.83 -0.09
N GLY A 19 16.02 -7.59 -0.32
CA GLY A 19 15.23 -6.51 0.26
C GLY A 19 15.75 -5.07 0.11
N LYS A 20 15.15 -4.32 -0.82
CA LYS A 20 14.79 -2.93 -0.55
C LYS A 20 13.27 -2.82 -0.54
N ASN A 21 12.71 -2.80 0.68
CA ASN A 21 11.40 -2.22 0.96
C ASN A 21 11.52 -0.71 0.69
N GLY A 22 11.46 -0.35 -0.60
CA GLY A 22 11.43 1.02 -1.10
C GLY A 22 10.01 1.37 -1.48
N ASN A 23 9.35 2.07 -0.56
CA ASN A 23 8.12 2.79 -0.75
C ASN A 23 8.29 3.84 -1.85
N GLU A 24 7.79 3.58 -3.07
CA GLU A 24 7.42 4.58 -4.09
C GLU A 24 6.83 3.84 -5.30
N ASN A 25 5.50 3.76 -5.38
CA ASN A 25 4.84 3.20 -6.55
C ASN A 25 3.47 3.82 -6.73
N THR A 26 3.47 5.09 -7.11
CA THR A 26 2.29 5.83 -7.54
C THR A 26 1.95 5.32 -8.95
N GLY A 27 1.02 4.35 -9.03
CA GLY A 27 0.49 3.82 -10.29
C GLY A 27 0.57 2.30 -10.48
N ARG A 28 1.38 1.56 -9.70
CA ARG A 28 1.48 0.09 -9.84
C ARG A 28 0.54 -0.61 -8.86
N GLN A 29 -0.41 -1.36 -9.41
CA GLN A 29 -1.31 -2.23 -8.67
C GLN A 29 -0.51 -3.27 -7.87
N GLN A 30 -0.62 -3.23 -6.54
CA GLN A 30 0.12 -4.12 -5.64
C GLN A 30 -0.74 -5.31 -5.25
N ARG A 31 -0.20 -6.53 -5.37
CA ARG A 31 -0.90 -7.72 -4.87
C ARG A 31 -0.72 -7.82 -3.36
N LEU A 32 -1.80 -8.11 -2.65
CA LEU A 32 -1.83 -8.35 -1.21
C LEU A 32 -2.56 -9.66 -0.94
N ARG A 33 -2.01 -10.48 -0.04
CA ARG A 33 -2.69 -11.69 0.46
C ARG A 33 -3.06 -11.48 1.91
N VAL A 34 -4.28 -11.85 2.26
CA VAL A 34 -4.86 -11.72 3.62
C VAL A 34 -5.68 -12.97 3.89
N ALA A 35 -5.61 -13.53 5.10
CA ALA A 35 -6.50 -14.64 5.46
C ALA A 35 -7.91 -14.15 5.84
N VAL A 36 -8.92 -15.02 5.76
CA VAL A 36 -10.25 -14.74 6.34
C VAL A 36 -10.10 -14.42 7.83
N GLY A 37 -10.67 -13.30 8.26
CA GLY A 37 -10.56 -12.75 9.61
C GLY A 37 -9.24 -12.04 9.93
N GLU A 38 -8.24 -12.08 9.05
CA GLU A 38 -7.00 -11.34 9.24
C GLU A 38 -7.20 -9.85 8.92
N ILE A 39 -6.56 -9.00 9.72
CA ILE A 39 -6.50 -7.55 9.52
C ILE A 39 -5.07 -7.17 9.14
N LYS A 40 -4.92 -6.50 8.00
CA LYS A 40 -3.66 -5.95 7.52
C LYS A 40 -3.67 -4.43 7.64
N GLU A 41 -2.70 -3.89 8.37
CA GLU A 41 -2.51 -2.44 8.46
C GLU A 41 -1.73 -1.90 7.25
N ILE A 42 -2.26 -0.86 6.62
CA ILE A 42 -1.64 -0.11 5.52
C ILE A 42 -1.41 1.32 5.99
N ARG A 43 -0.14 1.75 5.97
CA ARG A 43 0.25 3.12 6.31
C ARG A 43 0.53 3.88 5.02
N LEU A 44 -0.16 5.00 4.85
CA LEU A 44 0.03 5.90 3.72
C LEU A 44 0.43 7.27 4.25
N ALA A 45 1.48 7.86 3.69
CA ALA A 45 1.93 9.18 4.11
C ALA A 45 0.81 10.21 3.87
N SER A 46 0.35 10.92 4.88
CA SER A 46 -0.56 12.06 4.67
C SER A 46 0.24 13.21 4.08
N GLN A 47 -0.32 13.97 3.13
CA GLN A 47 0.38 15.10 2.53
C GLN A 47 0.47 16.32 3.47
N GLY A 48 -0.07 16.23 4.68
CA GLY A 48 -0.09 17.32 5.67
C GLY A 48 -1.08 18.45 5.35
N ASP A 49 -1.66 18.46 4.15
CA ASP A 49 -2.74 19.37 3.77
C ASP A 49 -4.06 18.90 4.40
N SER A 50 -4.58 19.71 5.33
CA SER A 50 -5.84 19.43 6.04
C SER A 50 -7.08 19.50 5.15
N THR A 51 -6.96 20.04 3.93
CA THR A 51 -8.04 20.13 2.95
C THR A 51 -8.18 18.87 2.08
N ILE A 52 -7.15 18.01 2.07
CA ILE A 52 -7.11 16.76 1.30
C ILE A 52 -7.29 15.58 2.25
N GLN A 53 -8.30 14.75 1.96
CA GLN A 53 -8.58 13.54 2.72
C GLN A 53 -8.19 12.31 1.91
N LEU A 54 -7.47 11.40 2.56
CA LEU A 54 -7.21 10.08 2.01
C LEU A 54 -8.37 9.15 2.41
N ILE A 55 -8.94 8.48 1.42
CA ILE A 55 -10.10 7.59 1.55
C ILE A 55 -9.69 6.21 1.04
N GLY A 56 -10.12 5.15 1.73
CA GLY A 56 -9.97 3.77 1.28
C GLY A 56 -11.33 3.22 0.83
N SER A 57 -11.37 2.51 -0.29
CA SER A 57 -12.59 1.90 -0.82
C SER A 57 -12.29 0.52 -1.40
N SER A 58 -13.19 -0.43 -1.16
CA SER A 58 -13.18 -1.77 -1.78
C SER A 58 -14.22 -1.82 -2.88
N ASP A 59 -13.91 -2.49 -4.00
CA ASP A 59 -14.91 -2.79 -5.03
C ASP A 59 -15.84 -3.96 -4.65
N ASN A 60 -15.50 -4.72 -3.60
CA ASN A 60 -16.35 -5.77 -3.05
C ASN A 60 -16.16 -5.88 -1.52
N THR A 61 -17.13 -5.35 -0.76
CA THR A 61 -17.11 -5.35 0.71
C THR A 61 -17.46 -6.69 1.34
N GLU A 62 -18.10 -7.61 0.59
CA GLU A 62 -18.38 -8.98 1.07
C GLU A 62 -17.10 -9.83 1.13
N VAL A 63 -16.07 -9.44 0.37
CA VAL A 63 -14.76 -10.10 0.32
C VAL A 63 -13.74 -9.37 1.19
N VAL A 64 -13.66 -8.04 1.08
CA VAL A 64 -12.70 -7.21 1.84
C VAL A 64 -13.34 -5.96 2.39
N GLU A 65 -13.20 -5.78 3.70
CA GLU A 65 -13.60 -4.57 4.42
C GLU A 65 -12.38 -3.64 4.56
N VAL A 66 -12.58 -2.33 4.35
CA VAL A 66 -11.55 -1.31 4.48
C VAL A 66 -12.02 -0.25 5.46
N SER A 67 -11.25 -0.02 6.51
CA SER A 67 -11.55 1.01 7.51
C SER A 67 -10.34 1.94 7.69
N ARG A 68 -10.59 3.17 8.13
CA ARG A 68 -9.53 4.12 8.51
C ARG A 68 -9.44 4.13 10.03
N ARG A 69 -8.25 3.87 10.57
CA ARG A 69 -8.03 3.99 12.02
C ARG A 69 -7.99 5.47 12.38
N GLN A 70 -8.93 5.91 13.22
CA GLN A 70 -8.87 7.25 13.81
C GLN A 70 -7.81 7.22 14.90
N LEU A 71 -6.66 7.84 14.63
CA LEU A 71 -5.66 8.08 15.65
C LEU A 71 -6.15 9.21 16.56
N ALA A 72 -6.17 8.96 17.87
CA ALA A 72 -6.36 10.04 18.83
C ALA A 72 -5.24 11.06 18.65
N PRO A 73 -5.55 12.37 18.66
CA PRO A 73 -4.50 13.38 18.60
C PRO A 73 -3.52 13.17 19.76
N PRO A 74 -2.21 13.41 19.56
CA PRO A 74 -1.27 13.49 20.67
C PRO A 74 -1.83 14.45 21.72
N VAL A 75 -1.86 14.01 22.97
CA VAL A 75 -2.60 14.62 24.09
C VAL A 75 -2.11 16.04 24.51
N ASP A 76 -1.23 16.68 23.74
CA ASP A 76 -0.55 17.91 24.17
C ASP A 76 -0.38 18.97 23.06
N THR A 77 -1.19 18.92 22.00
CA THR A 77 -1.24 20.00 21.00
C THR A 77 -2.68 20.37 20.70
N LEU A 78 -3.08 21.58 21.09
CA LEU A 78 -4.38 22.22 20.81
C LEU A 78 -4.69 22.39 19.30
N THR A 79 -3.78 21.95 18.43
CA THR A 79 -3.94 21.91 16.98
C THR A 79 -3.97 20.46 16.50
N ARG A 80 -5.09 20.07 15.87
CA ARG A 80 -5.20 18.79 15.17
C ARG A 80 -4.36 18.86 13.89
N ASP A 81 -3.08 18.61 14.01
CA ASP A 81 -2.21 18.51 12.86
C ASP A 81 -2.44 17.15 12.17
N ASN A 82 -2.95 17.16 10.94
CA ASN A 82 -3.18 15.95 10.13
C ASN A 82 -1.88 15.48 9.43
N SER A 83 -0.73 15.88 9.95
CA SER A 83 0.61 15.61 9.44
C SER A 83 1.08 14.16 9.65
N GLY A 84 0.41 13.38 10.49
CA GLY A 84 0.70 11.96 10.71
C GLY A 84 0.29 11.04 9.54
N PRO A 85 0.92 9.86 9.38
CA PRO A 85 0.53 8.90 8.36
C PRO A 85 -0.93 8.45 8.57
N ALA A 86 -1.70 8.39 7.47
CA ALA A 86 -3.03 7.80 7.49
C ALA A 86 -2.91 6.28 7.56
N ILE A 87 -3.55 5.70 8.58
CA ILE A 87 -3.54 4.26 8.83
C ILE A 87 -4.89 3.69 8.40
N PHE A 88 -4.85 2.69 7.52
CA PHE A 88 -6.00 1.93 7.07
C PHE A 88 -5.85 0.47 7.47
N GLU A 89 -6.99 -0.17 7.72
CA GLU A 89 -7.07 -1.60 7.99
C GLU A 89 -7.81 -2.26 6.85
N ILE A 90 -7.19 -3.29 6.26
CA ILE A 90 -7.78 -4.17 5.26
C ILE A 90 -8.09 -5.49 5.95
N LYS A 91 -9.37 -5.84 6.07
CA LYS A 91 -9.83 -7.07 6.71
C LYS A 91 -10.35 -8.05 5.67
N GLY A 92 -9.86 -9.29 5.71
CA GLY A 92 -10.43 -10.38 4.92
C GLY A 92 -11.76 -10.83 5.51
N VAL A 93 -12.86 -10.69 4.75
CA VAL A 93 -14.21 -11.08 5.20
C VAL A 93 -14.52 -12.49 4.71
N THR A 94 -14.40 -12.70 3.40
CA THR A 94 -14.71 -13.99 2.73
C THR A 94 -13.63 -14.29 1.72
N THR A 95 -13.38 -15.57 1.42
CA THR A 95 -12.45 -15.97 0.37
C THR A 95 -12.83 -15.37 -0.97
N GLY A 96 -11.87 -14.83 -1.71
CA GLY A 96 -12.14 -14.17 -2.97
C GLY A 96 -11.02 -13.23 -3.38
N THR A 97 -11.29 -12.38 -4.36
CA THR A 97 -10.38 -11.30 -4.75
C THR A 97 -11.17 -10.00 -4.86
N ALA A 98 -10.63 -8.93 -4.27
CA ALA A 98 -11.20 -7.59 -4.33
C ALA A 98 -10.11 -6.55 -4.58
N LYS A 99 -10.47 -5.46 -5.23
CA LYS A 99 -9.61 -4.30 -5.45
C LYS A 99 -9.87 -3.26 -4.37
N VAL A 100 -8.82 -2.90 -3.66
CA VAL A 100 -8.84 -1.80 -2.70
C VAL A 100 -8.13 -0.61 -3.31
N VAL A 101 -8.81 0.54 -3.37
CA VAL A 101 -8.27 1.80 -3.89
C VAL A 101 -8.20 2.81 -2.76
N PHE A 102 -7.04 3.40 -2.59
CA PHE A 102 -6.82 4.56 -1.75
C PHE A 102 -6.75 5.80 -2.63
N SER A 103 -7.65 6.75 -2.42
CA SER A 103 -7.77 7.98 -3.21
C SER A 103 -7.70 9.22 -2.35
N GLU A 104 -7.09 10.26 -2.90
CA GLU A 104 -7.06 11.59 -2.31
C GLU A 104 -8.25 12.38 -2.83
N LYS A 105 -8.96 13.03 -1.93
CA LYS A 105 -10.18 13.77 -2.23
C LYS A 105 -10.21 15.07 -1.43
N ARG A 106 -10.49 16.19 -2.09
CA ARG A 106 -10.68 17.46 -1.38
C ARG A 106 -12.03 17.50 -0.66
N ALA A 107 -12.08 18.22 0.45
CA ALA A 107 -13.34 18.51 1.12
C ALA A 107 -14.31 19.22 0.14
N GLY A 108 -15.50 18.65 -0.05
CA GLY A 108 -16.52 19.17 -0.97
C GLY A 108 -16.39 18.71 -2.44
N GLU A 109 -15.34 17.97 -2.81
CA GLU A 109 -15.22 17.39 -4.15
C GLU A 109 -16.27 16.28 -4.36
N GLN A 110 -16.85 16.20 -5.56
CA GLN A 110 -17.78 15.10 -5.92
C GLN A 110 -17.01 13.95 -6.59
N GLY A 111 -17.50 12.72 -6.43
CA GLY A 111 -16.86 11.52 -6.99
C GLY A 111 -15.83 10.85 -6.06
N SER A 112 -15.06 9.91 -6.62
CA SER A 112 -14.16 9.00 -5.90
C SER A 112 -12.79 9.60 -5.55
N GLY A 113 -12.50 10.83 -5.99
CA GLY A 113 -11.18 11.46 -5.84
C GLY A 113 -10.12 10.88 -6.78
N GLN A 114 -8.87 11.31 -6.60
CA GLN A 114 -7.71 10.88 -7.38
C GLN A 114 -7.08 9.61 -6.79
N PRO A 115 -7.01 8.49 -7.52
CA PRO A 115 -6.39 7.26 -7.03
C PRO A 115 -4.90 7.46 -6.75
N ARG A 116 -4.48 7.15 -5.54
CA ARG A 116 -3.07 7.23 -5.10
C ARG A 116 -2.41 5.87 -5.02
N LYS A 117 -3.12 4.88 -4.49
CA LYS A 117 -2.61 3.52 -4.31
C LYS A 117 -3.70 2.51 -4.55
N THR A 118 -3.39 1.43 -5.27
CA THR A 118 -4.33 0.35 -5.53
C THR A 118 -3.73 -0.98 -5.13
N TYR A 119 -4.51 -1.78 -4.42
CA TYR A 119 -4.21 -3.15 -4.09
C TYR A 119 -5.20 -4.09 -4.76
N VAL A 120 -4.72 -5.23 -5.24
CA VAL A 120 -5.56 -6.40 -5.49
C VAL A 120 -5.33 -7.36 -4.35
N VAL A 121 -6.36 -7.49 -3.52
CA VAL A 121 -6.37 -8.26 -2.29
C VAL A 121 -6.95 -9.63 -2.60
N GLN A 122 -6.14 -10.68 -2.42
CA GLN A 122 -6.58 -12.06 -2.47
C GLN A 122 -6.83 -12.53 -1.03
N VAL A 123 -8.08 -12.87 -0.73
CA VAL A 123 -8.47 -13.44 0.56
C VAL A 123 -8.46 -14.95 0.47
N VAL A 124 -7.68 -15.59 1.35
CA VAL A 124 -7.48 -17.04 1.39
C VAL A 124 -7.93 -17.62 2.73
N THR A 125 -8.20 -18.92 2.76
CA THR A 125 -8.26 -19.67 4.02
C THR A 125 -6.84 -19.87 4.55
N LYS A 126 -6.68 -19.93 5.88
CA LYS A 126 -5.40 -20.33 6.50
C LYS A 126 -5.08 -21.80 6.23
#